data_AF-A0A2S6XDH8-F1
#
_entry.id   AF-A0A2S6XDH8-F1
#
_cell.length_a   1.000
_cell.length_b   1.000
_cell.length_c   1.000
_cell.angle_alpha   90.00
_cell.angle_beta   90.00
_cell.angle_gamma   90.00
#
_symmetry.space_group_name_H-M   'P 1'
#
loop_
_entity.id
_entity.type
_entity.pdbx_description
1 polymer ?
#
loop_
_entity_poly.entity_id
_entity_poly.type
_entity_poly.pdbx_seq_one_letter_code
_entity_poly.pdbx_strand_id
1 'polypeptide(L)'
;MNFGGFTGRQKVLAVWNVADTGNAFYSCIDVNIGGSGGGDGDGEGDPGACDGPAWNAGSVYSGGDTVSHGGHDWRAKWWVTGEEPGTTGEWGVWEDLGACAAA
;
A
#
# COMPACT_ATOMS: atom_id res chain seq x y z
N MET A 1 20.93 -13.66 10.48
CA MET A 1 21.37 -12.25 10.68
C MET A 1 20.63 -11.70 11.90
N ASN A 2 21.25 -10.88 12.73
CA ASN A 2 20.60 -10.30 13.93
C ASN A 2 20.40 -8.80 13.68
N PHE A 3 19.14 -8.36 13.58
CA PHE A 3 18.77 -7.00 13.17
C PHE A 3 18.77 -6.00 14.34
N GLY A 4 19.76 -6.09 15.22
CA GLY A 4 20.07 -5.14 16.31
C GLY A 4 18.96 -4.17 16.73
N GLY A 5 17.96 -4.64 17.47
CA GLY A 5 16.93 -3.78 18.09
C GLY A 5 15.93 -3.10 17.15
N PHE A 6 16.00 -3.32 15.84
CA PHE A 6 15.02 -2.78 14.89
C PHE A 6 13.74 -3.63 14.90
N THR A 7 12.59 -2.97 15.05
CA THR A 7 11.26 -3.58 14.94
C THR A 7 10.32 -2.68 14.13
N GLY A 8 9.31 -3.24 13.48
CA GLY A 8 8.38 -2.52 12.60
C GLY A 8 8.85 -2.46 11.14
N ARG A 9 8.23 -1.58 10.34
CA ARG A 9 8.56 -1.39 8.91
C ARG A 9 9.91 -0.71 8.76
N GLN A 10 10.78 -1.28 7.93
CA GLN A 10 12.12 -0.79 7.65
C GLN A 10 12.35 -0.79 6.13
N LYS A 11 12.85 0.33 5.58
CA LYS A 11 13.24 0.40 4.17
C LYS A 11 14.71 0.02 4.02
N VAL A 12 14.98 -1.02 3.26
CA VAL A 12 16.35 -1.48 2.93
C VAL A 12 16.74 -0.89 1.59
N LEU A 13 17.85 -0.14 1.56
CA LEU A 13 18.43 0.42 0.34
C LEU A 13 19.67 -0.37 -0.06
N ALA A 14 19.61 -1.03 -1.21
CA ALA A 14 20.76 -1.63 -1.88
C ALA A 14 21.38 -0.61 -2.84
N VAL A 15 22.69 -0.41 -2.72
CA VAL A 15 23.48 0.49 -3.57
C VAL A 15 24.60 -0.31 -4.23
N TRP A 16 24.64 -0.32 -5.56
CA TRP A 16 25.70 -0.95 -6.34
C TRP A 16 26.48 0.12 -7.10
N ASN A 17 27.70 0.40 -6.67
CA ASN A 17 28.54 1.42 -7.30
C ASN A 17 29.10 0.90 -8.64
N VAL A 18 29.02 1.75 -9.66
CA VAL A 18 29.58 1.48 -10.99
C VAL A 18 31.08 1.81 -10.95
N ALA A 19 31.89 0.81 -10.60
CA ALA A 19 33.36 0.81 -10.64
C ALA A 19 34.03 2.17 -10.33
N ASP A 20 34.63 2.79 -11.34
CA ASP A 20 35.43 4.02 -11.29
C ASP A 20 34.62 5.28 -11.61
N THR A 21 33.30 5.16 -11.73
CA THR A 21 32.41 6.31 -11.96
C THR A 21 31.73 6.74 -10.67
N GLY A 22 31.27 8.00 -10.64
CA GLY A 22 30.41 8.49 -9.55
C GLY A 22 28.96 7.95 -9.57
N ASN A 23 28.65 6.98 -10.44
CA ASN A 23 27.30 6.44 -10.62
C ASN A 23 27.07 5.18 -9.79
N ALA A 24 25.82 4.89 -9.45
CA ALA A 24 25.41 3.66 -8.78
C ALA A 24 24.00 3.23 -9.22
N PHE A 25 23.73 1.92 -9.14
CA PHE A 25 22.37 1.39 -9.19
C PHE A 25 21.78 1.35 -7.79
N TYR A 26 20.48 1.65 -7.69
CA TYR A 26 19.74 1.69 -6.44
C TYR A 26 18.55 0.74 -6.52
N SER A 27 18.29 0.00 -5.44
CA SER A 27 17.09 -0.81 -5.27
C SER A 27 16.61 -0.65 -3.83
N CYS A 28 15.30 -0.45 -3.62
CA CYS A 28 14.69 -0.38 -2.31
C CYS A 28 13.71 -1.54 -2.10
N ILE A 29 13.69 -2.08 -0.88
CA ILE A 29 12.78 -3.14 -0.46
C ILE A 29 12.28 -2.80 0.94
N ASP A 30 10.97 -2.90 1.17
CA ASP A 30 10.39 -2.73 2.50
C ASP A 30 10.34 -4.07 3.24
N VAL A 31 10.79 -4.07 4.50
CA VAL A 31 10.89 -5.25 5.36
C VAL A 31 10.23 -4.97 6.70
N ASN A 32 9.36 -5.87 7.14
CA ASN A 32 8.81 -5.81 8.48
C ASN A 32 9.64 -6.69 9.42
N ILE A 33 10.26 -6.08 10.44
CA ILE A 33 11.11 -6.80 11.40
C ILE A 33 10.35 -6.93 12.74
N GLY A 34 10.15 -8.15 13.24
CA GLY A 34 9.59 -8.38 14.58
C GLY A 34 8.08 -8.71 14.69
N GLY A 35 7.42 -9.13 13.61
CA GLY A 35 6.03 -9.60 13.68
C GLY A 35 5.93 -11.04 14.20
N SER A 36 5.44 -11.22 15.42
CA SER A 36 4.99 -12.54 15.89
C SER A 36 3.67 -12.90 15.20
N GLY A 37 3.73 -13.80 14.23
CA GLY A 37 2.60 -14.62 13.78
C GLY A 37 1.80 -14.09 12.60
N GLY A 38 1.92 -14.78 11.47
CA GLY A 38 0.85 -14.91 10.48
C GLY A 38 1.10 -14.23 9.14
N GLY A 39 1.75 -14.95 8.22
CA GLY A 39 1.70 -14.66 6.80
C GLY A 39 3.08 -14.57 6.15
N ASP A 40 3.61 -15.72 5.71
CA ASP A 40 4.47 -15.77 4.52
C ASP A 40 3.60 -15.35 3.33
N GLY A 41 3.31 -14.05 3.25
CA GLY A 41 2.73 -13.44 2.07
C GLY A 41 3.88 -12.99 1.21
N ASP A 42 4.32 -13.86 0.31
CA ASP A 42 5.01 -13.46 -0.92
C ASP A 42 4.02 -12.60 -1.75
N GLY A 43 3.73 -11.41 -1.24
CA GLY A 43 3.02 -10.36 -1.93
C GLY A 43 4.07 -9.44 -2.48
N GLU A 44 4.41 -9.65 -3.75
CA GLU A 44 4.99 -8.64 -4.63
C GLU A 44 4.23 -7.31 -4.39
N GLY A 45 4.80 -6.44 -3.57
CA GLY A 45 4.18 -5.21 -3.09
C GLY A 45 5.02 -4.00 -3.48
N ASP A 46 5.24 -3.82 -4.78
CA ASP A 46 5.80 -2.62 -5.40
C ASP A 46 5.07 -2.41 -6.75
N PRO A 47 4.75 -1.20 -7.25
CA PRO A 47 4.78 0.16 -6.67
C PRO A 47 3.38 0.81 -6.68
N GLY A 48 2.87 1.18 -5.51
CA GLY A 48 1.55 1.81 -5.35
C GLY A 48 0.92 1.43 -4.02
N ALA A 49 1.68 1.60 -2.94
CA ALA A 49 1.23 1.20 -1.62
C ALA A 49 0.17 2.18 -1.13
N CYS A 50 -1.09 1.83 -1.37
CA CYS A 50 -2.17 2.42 -0.62
C CYS A 50 -2.00 1.98 0.85
N ASP A 51 -1.68 2.91 1.74
CA ASP A 51 -1.56 2.64 3.19
C ASP A 51 -2.93 2.35 3.84
N GLY A 52 -4.03 2.54 3.10
CA GLY A 52 -5.39 2.29 3.54
C GLY A 52 -5.79 0.80 3.54
N PRO A 53 -6.86 0.44 4.26
CA PRO A 53 -7.40 -0.92 4.23
C PRO A 53 -7.90 -1.25 2.81
N ALA A 54 -7.56 -2.44 2.32
CA ALA A 54 -8.09 -2.92 1.05
C ALA A 54 -9.63 -2.99 1.10
N TRP A 55 -10.29 -2.57 0.02
CA TRP A 55 -11.74 -2.66 -0.08
C TRP A 55 -12.22 -4.11 0.03
N ASN A 56 -13.38 -4.32 0.68
CA ASN A 56 -14.01 -5.60 0.84
C ASN A 56 -15.53 -5.50 0.61
N ALA A 57 -16.05 -6.33 -0.30
CA ALA A 57 -17.48 -6.36 -0.63
C ALA A 57 -18.40 -6.73 0.55
N GLY A 58 -17.90 -7.49 1.52
CA GLY A 58 -18.65 -7.89 2.72
C GLY A 58 -18.62 -6.86 3.85
N SER A 59 -17.79 -5.83 3.71
CA SER A 59 -17.66 -4.77 4.71
C SER A 59 -18.66 -3.64 4.45
N VAL A 60 -19.14 -3.07 5.55
CA VAL A 60 -20.00 -1.90 5.56
C VAL A 60 -19.13 -0.68 5.82
N TYR A 61 -19.17 0.29 4.93
CA TYR A 61 -18.43 1.55 5.01
C TYR A 61 -19.41 2.70 5.23
N SER A 62 -19.10 3.60 6.15
CA SER A 62 -19.87 4.81 6.41
C SER A 62 -19.29 6.00 5.67
N GLY A 63 -20.07 7.09 5.55
CA GLY A 63 -19.60 8.30 4.90
C GLY A 63 -18.35 8.85 5.57
N GLY A 64 -17.28 8.99 4.79
CA GLY A 64 -15.95 9.41 5.25
C GLY A 64 -14.93 8.29 5.36
N ASP A 65 -15.35 7.02 5.34
CA ASP A 65 -14.42 5.88 5.40
C ASP A 65 -13.58 5.78 4.12
N THR A 66 -12.31 5.44 4.27
CA THR A 66 -11.36 5.34 3.16
C THR A 66 -10.92 3.89 2.95
N VAL A 67 -10.85 3.47 1.70
CA VAL A 67 -10.36 2.14 1.29
C VAL A 67 -9.47 2.26 0.08
N SER A 68 -8.72 1.21 -0.18
CA SER A 68 -7.81 1.15 -1.31
C SER A 68 -8.27 0.08 -2.29
N HIS A 69 -8.42 0.43 -3.57
CA HIS A 69 -8.84 -0.48 -4.64
C HIS A 69 -8.27 -0.06 -5.98
N GLY A 70 -7.75 -1.02 -6.76
CA GLY A 70 -7.24 -0.75 -8.11
C GLY A 70 -6.08 0.23 -8.18
N GLY A 71 -5.27 0.35 -7.13
CA GLY A 71 -4.14 1.30 -7.05
C GLY A 71 -4.55 2.75 -6.75
N HIS A 72 -5.81 2.97 -6.34
CA HIS A 72 -6.37 4.26 -5.96
C HIS A 72 -6.94 4.19 -4.53
N ASP A 73 -6.93 5.34 -3.85
CA ASP A 73 -7.64 5.51 -2.59
C ASP A 73 -9.03 6.06 -2.87
N TRP A 74 -10.02 5.53 -2.15
CA TRP A 74 -11.43 5.82 -2.35
C TRP A 74 -12.08 6.18 -1.04
N ARG A 75 -12.88 7.23 -1.02
CA ARG A 75 -13.68 7.64 0.14
C ARG A 75 -15.15 7.33 -0.07
N ALA A 76 -15.77 6.66 0.88
CA ALA A 76 -17.21 6.46 0.88
C ALA A 76 -17.91 7.82 1.08
N LYS A 77 -18.78 8.21 0.16
CA LYS A 77 -19.53 9.48 0.27
C LYS A 77 -20.66 9.40 1.30
N TRP A 78 -21.17 8.19 1.54
CA TRP A 78 -22.22 7.87 2.51
C TRP A 78 -22.10 6.40 2.91
N TRP A 79 -23.19 5.78 3.35
CA TRP A 79 -23.21 4.36 3.71
C TRP A 79 -23.14 3.45 2.48
N VAL A 80 -22.10 2.64 2.38
CA VAL A 80 -21.80 1.74 1.26
C VAL A 80 -21.62 0.32 1.74
N THR A 81 -22.12 -0.66 1.00
CA THR A 81 -21.87 -2.08 1.25
C THR A 81 -21.92 -2.83 -0.07
N GLY A 82 -20.90 -3.63 -0.37
CA GLY A 82 -20.85 -4.45 -1.59
C GLY A 82 -20.58 -3.70 -2.89
N GLU A 83 -20.68 -2.38 -2.94
CA GLU A 83 -20.37 -1.62 -4.15
C GLU A 83 -18.87 -1.41 -4.32
N GLU A 84 -18.35 -1.79 -5.49
CA GLU A 84 -16.93 -1.76 -5.80
C GLU A 84 -16.47 -0.34 -6.23
N PRO A 85 -15.42 0.21 -5.62
CA PRO A 85 -14.88 1.51 -6.00
C PRO A 85 -14.43 1.55 -7.47
N GLY A 86 -14.64 2.68 -8.13
CA GLY A 86 -14.24 2.89 -9.54
C GLY A 86 -15.16 2.28 -10.61
N THR A 87 -16.13 1.44 -10.25
CA THR A 87 -17.05 0.83 -11.23
C THR A 87 -18.17 1.77 -11.70
N THR A 88 -18.64 2.65 -10.82
CA THR A 88 -19.80 3.54 -11.05
C THR A 88 -19.44 4.96 -11.51
N GLY A 89 -18.15 5.27 -11.66
CA GLY A 89 -17.66 6.60 -12.05
C GLY A 89 -17.96 7.70 -11.03
N GLU A 90 -17.96 8.96 -11.47
CA GLU A 90 -18.11 10.16 -10.61
C GLU A 90 -19.44 10.22 -9.84
N TRP A 91 -20.49 9.61 -10.40
CA TRP A 91 -21.82 9.47 -9.77
C TRP A 91 -21.90 8.33 -8.76
N GLY A 92 -20.80 7.60 -8.60
CA GLY A 92 -20.67 6.51 -7.65
C GLY A 92 -20.71 6.92 -6.19
N VAL A 93 -20.92 5.92 -5.35
CA VAL A 93 -20.86 6.03 -3.88
C VAL A 93 -19.46 6.26 -3.34
N TRP A 94 -18.45 5.99 -4.17
CA TRP A 94 -17.05 6.21 -3.89
C TRP A 94 -16.55 7.49 -4.56
N GLU A 95 -15.80 8.29 -3.82
CA GLU A 95 -15.03 9.42 -4.31
C GLU A 95 -13.58 8.97 -4.52
N ASP A 96 -13.07 9.14 -5.74
CA ASP A 96 -11.66 8.90 -6.04
C ASP A 96 -10.81 9.97 -5.36
N LEU A 97 -9.97 9.56 -4.41
CA LEU A 97 -8.95 10.42 -3.81
C LEU A 97 -7.67 10.46 -4.66
N GLY A 98 -7.62 9.67 -5.73
CA GLY A 98 -6.53 9.59 -6.68
C GLY A 98 -5.69 8.33 -6.50
N ALA A 99 -4.68 8.20 -7.37
CA ALA A 99 -3.72 7.10 -7.30
C ALA A 99 -3.00 7.12 -5.95
N CYS A 100 -2.81 5.94 -5.38
CA CYS A 100 -2.09 5.79 -4.12
C CYS A 100 -0.67 6.33 -4.28
N ALA A 101 -0.35 7.37 -3.51
CA ALA A 101 0.98 7.95 -3.53
C ALA A 101 1.94 6.97 -2.85
N ALA A 102 2.92 6.47 -3.60
CA ALA A 102 4.09 5.84 -2.99
C ALA A 102 4.80 6.90 -2.13
N ALA A 103 4.80 6.69 -0.81
CA ALA A 103 5.52 7.51 0.15
C ALA A 103 7.03 7.21 0.14
#